data_AF-A0A9Q6Z536-F1
#
_entry.id   AF-A0A9Q6Z536-F1
#
_cell.length_a   1.000
_cell.length_b   1.000
_cell.length_c   1.000
_cell.angle_alpha   90.00
_cell.angle_beta   90.00
_cell.angle_gamma   90.00
#
_symmetry.space_group_name_H-M   'P 1'
#
loop_
_entity.id
_entity.type
_entity.pdbx_description
1 polymer ?
#
loop_
_entity_poly.entity_id
_entity_poly.type
_entity_poly.pdbx_seq_one_letter_code
_entity_poly.pdbx_strand_id
1 'polypeptide(L)'
;MKKLMYAMLFLLGGLLNMNAQTEYSIVGKWKAVDSNGKDKAIVEIKENQGVYTGRIVSILDPDDKGKKCEKCPGGDVARTYEGLTIIKNMKKEERNKYSGGTILDPETGKEYSCSIKLVGYSKIEVTGTAQIYLLGKTTTWAKSS
;
A
#
# COMPACT_ATOMS: atom_id res chain seq x y z
N MET A 1 -32.95 -47.61 -21.93
CA MET A 1 -31.56 -47.72 -21.42
C MET A 1 -30.54 -46.81 -22.14
N LYS A 2 -30.74 -46.38 -23.40
CA LYS A 2 -29.79 -45.47 -24.09
C LYS A 2 -29.92 -43.98 -23.69
N LYS A 3 -31.11 -43.54 -23.24
CA LYS A 3 -31.35 -42.15 -22.78
C LYS A 3 -30.77 -41.84 -21.39
N LEU A 4 -30.53 -42.87 -20.57
CA LEU A 4 -29.88 -42.75 -19.26
C LEU A 4 -28.35 -42.62 -19.37
N MET A 5 -27.76 -43.00 -20.51
CA MET A 5 -26.32 -42.96 -20.73
C MET A 5 -25.81 -41.58 -21.16
N TYR A 6 -26.68 -40.74 -21.77
CA TYR A 6 -26.34 -39.36 -22.15
C TYR A 6 -26.48 -38.36 -20.99
N ALA A 7 -27.26 -38.68 -19.95
CA ALA A 7 -27.38 -37.82 -18.77
C ALA A 7 -26.12 -37.86 -17.88
N MET A 8 -25.33 -38.94 -17.96
CA MET A 8 -24.10 -39.11 -17.17
C MET A 8 -22.88 -38.46 -17.85
N LEU A 9 -22.94 -38.18 -19.16
CA LEU A 9 -21.84 -37.53 -19.90
C LEU A 9 -21.86 -35.99 -19.80
N PHE A 10 -22.96 -35.39 -19.32
CA PHE A 10 -23.07 -33.95 -19.08
C PHE A 10 -22.66 -33.53 -17.66
N LEU A 11 -22.41 -34.50 -16.76
CA LEU A 11 -22.01 -34.24 -15.37
C LEU A 11 -20.49 -34.21 -15.16
N LEU A 12 -19.68 -34.47 -16.20
CA LEU A 12 -18.23 -34.65 -16.06
C LEU A 12 -17.38 -33.50 -16.67
N GLY A 13 -18.00 -32.39 -17.08
CA GLY A 13 -17.31 -31.26 -17.75
C GLY A 13 -16.95 -30.07 -16.87
N GLY A 14 -17.30 -30.09 -15.59
CA GLY A 14 -17.23 -28.93 -14.69
C GLY A 14 -16.11 -28.99 -13.65
N LEU A 15 -14.93 -29.49 -13.99
CA LEU A 15 -13.74 -29.25 -13.15
C LEU A 15 -13.33 -27.80 -13.34
N LEU A 16 -14.01 -26.91 -12.61
CA LEU A 16 -13.62 -25.52 -12.48
C LEU A 16 -12.18 -25.51 -11.94
N ASN A 17 -11.27 -25.01 -12.78
CA ASN A 17 -9.91 -24.70 -12.41
C ASN A 17 -9.95 -23.70 -11.25
N MET A 18 -9.91 -24.19 -10.01
CA MET A 18 -9.59 -23.41 -8.83
C MET A 18 -8.09 -23.07 -8.91
N ASN A 19 -7.74 -22.15 -9.80
CA ASN A 19 -6.48 -21.45 -9.67
C ASN A 19 -6.61 -20.61 -8.41
N ALA A 20 -6.10 -21.13 -7.30
CA ALA A 20 -5.73 -20.33 -6.14
C ALA A 20 -4.62 -19.36 -6.60
N GLN A 21 -5.00 -18.30 -7.31
CA GLN A 21 -4.10 -17.19 -7.56
C GLN A 21 -3.88 -16.57 -6.19
N THR A 22 -2.71 -16.78 -5.60
CA THR A 22 -2.24 -15.98 -4.48
C THR A 22 -2.39 -14.52 -4.90
N GLU A 23 -3.43 -13.87 -4.37
CA GLU A 23 -3.69 -12.47 -4.66
C GLU A 23 -2.61 -11.66 -3.97
N TYR A 24 -1.67 -11.17 -4.76
CA TYR A 24 -0.61 -10.33 -4.27
C TYR A 24 -1.20 -8.99 -3.83
N SER A 25 -1.07 -8.70 -2.53
CA SER A 25 -1.63 -7.51 -1.90
C SER A 25 -0.53 -6.67 -1.27
N ILE A 26 -0.70 -5.34 -1.31
CA ILE A 26 0.15 -4.40 -0.57
C ILE A 26 -0.17 -4.34 0.92
N VAL A 27 -1.22 -5.05 1.37
CA VAL A 27 -1.56 -5.16 2.79
C VAL A 27 -0.41 -5.82 3.57
N GLY A 28 -0.07 -5.22 4.71
CA GLY A 28 1.03 -5.66 5.56
C GLY A 28 1.89 -4.50 6.06
N LYS A 29 3.01 -4.84 6.68
CA LYS A 29 3.97 -3.87 7.22
C LYS A 29 5.15 -3.70 6.29
N TRP A 30 5.59 -2.47 6.12
CA TRP A 30 6.64 -2.09 5.19
C TRP A 30 7.64 -1.16 5.84
N LYS A 31 8.93 -1.44 5.65
CA LYS A 31 10.01 -0.58 6.08
C LYS A 31 10.20 0.54 5.06
N ALA A 32 9.73 1.73 5.43
CA ALA A 32 9.85 2.94 4.64
C ALA A 32 11.25 3.54 4.76
N VAL A 33 11.75 4.04 3.63
CA VAL A 33 13.05 4.70 3.52
C VAL A 33 12.89 6.07 2.88
N ASP A 34 13.82 6.98 3.14
CA ASP A 34 13.90 8.25 2.42
C ASP A 34 14.55 8.10 1.03
N SER A 35 14.72 9.21 0.31
CA SER A 35 15.35 9.21 -1.02
C SER A 35 16.84 8.84 -1.01
N ASN A 36 17.49 8.88 0.16
CA ASN A 36 18.89 8.48 0.33
C ASN A 36 19.03 7.02 0.80
N GLY A 37 17.90 6.33 1.05
CA GLY A 37 17.88 4.96 1.57
C GLY A 37 17.99 4.87 3.09
N LYS A 38 17.89 5.98 3.84
CA LYS A 38 17.84 5.95 5.32
C LYS A 38 16.51 5.35 5.75
N ASP A 39 16.55 4.38 6.66
CA ASP A 39 15.35 3.82 7.29
C ASP A 39 14.60 4.90 8.08
N LYS A 40 13.30 5.07 7.83
CA LYS A 40 12.46 6.09 8.48
C LYS A 40 11.47 5.48 9.46
N ALA A 41 10.68 4.52 9.00
CA ALA A 41 9.54 4.01 9.78
C ALA A 41 9.07 2.63 9.29
N ILE A 42 8.27 1.96 10.12
CA ILE A 42 7.39 0.88 9.70
C ILE A 42 6.00 1.46 9.43
N VAL A 43 5.51 1.24 8.21
CA VAL A 43 4.17 1.65 7.76
C VAL A 43 3.30 0.39 7.59
N GLU A 44 2.20 0.32 8.31
CA GLU A 44 1.18 -0.71 8.15
C GLU A 44 0.14 -0.26 7.14
N ILE A 45 0.01 -1.00 6.04
CA ILE A 45 -1.03 -0.82 5.03
C ILE A 45 -2.17 -1.77 5.32
N LYS A 46 -3.38 -1.23 5.44
CA LYS A 46 -4.64 -1.96 5.59
C LYS A 46 -5.60 -1.62 4.47
N GLU A 47 -6.47 -2.56 4.18
CA GLU A 47 -7.56 -2.43 3.22
C GLU A 47 -8.89 -2.39 3.99
N ASN A 48 -9.80 -1.52 3.54
CA ASN A 48 -11.18 -1.48 3.99
C ASN A 48 -12.07 -1.06 2.82
N GLN A 49 -12.98 -1.94 2.39
CA GLN A 49 -13.95 -1.70 1.32
C GLN A 49 -13.31 -1.20 0.01
N GLY A 50 -12.19 -1.79 -0.39
CA GLY A 50 -11.42 -1.47 -1.59
C GLY A 50 -10.51 -0.25 -1.46
N VAL A 51 -10.48 0.40 -0.29
CA VAL A 51 -9.63 1.57 -0.02
C VAL A 51 -8.45 1.14 0.87
N TYR A 52 -7.25 1.46 0.41
CA TYR A 52 -6.01 1.15 1.10
C TYR A 52 -5.50 2.39 1.83
N THR A 53 -5.10 2.20 3.09
CA THR A 53 -4.57 3.26 3.95
C THR A 53 -3.30 2.78 4.63
N GLY A 54 -2.33 3.68 4.79
CA GLY A 54 -1.03 3.38 5.41
C GLY A 54 -0.79 4.22 6.65
N ARG A 55 -0.59 3.56 7.79
CA ARG A 55 -0.35 4.20 9.09
C ARG A 55 1.07 3.90 9.58
N ILE A 56 1.74 4.91 10.12
CA ILE A 56 3.03 4.72 10.80
C ILE A 56 2.77 3.97 12.12
N VAL A 57 3.38 2.80 12.28
CA VAL A 57 3.25 1.96 13.48
C VAL A 57 4.52 1.88 14.31
N SER A 58 5.67 2.32 13.76
CA SER A 58 6.94 2.40 14.48
C SER A 58 7.88 3.37 13.77
N ILE A 59 8.55 4.24 14.52
CA ILE A 59 9.63 5.10 13.98
C ILE A 59 10.98 4.41 14.15
N LEU A 60 11.71 4.30 13.03
CA LEU A 60 13.04 3.69 12.99
C LEU A 60 14.15 4.74 13.10
N ASP A 61 13.94 5.92 12.50
CA ASP A 61 14.88 7.04 12.58
C ASP A 61 14.90 7.63 14.00
N PRO A 62 16.01 7.55 14.75
CA PRO A 62 16.09 8.10 16.09
C PRO A 62 15.78 9.60 16.14
N ASP A 63 16.13 10.32 15.08
CA ASP A 63 15.91 11.77 14.98
C ASP A 63 14.41 12.12 14.94
N ASP A 64 13.56 11.18 14.55
CA ASP A 64 12.12 11.39 14.40
C ASP A 64 11.29 10.80 15.55
N LYS A 65 11.92 10.09 16.48
CA LYS A 65 11.20 9.47 17.59
C LYS A 65 10.53 10.53 18.47
N GLY A 66 9.23 10.39 18.66
CA GLY A 66 8.41 11.31 19.46
C GLY A 66 8.11 12.65 18.80
N LYS A 67 8.62 12.92 17.58
CA LYS A 67 8.28 14.15 16.85
C LYS A 67 6.79 14.24 16.58
N LYS A 68 6.28 15.47 16.59
CA LYS A 68 4.92 15.83 16.25
C LYS A 68 4.89 16.51 14.88
N CYS A 69 3.80 16.33 14.15
CA CYS A 69 3.62 17.03 12.89
C CYS A 69 3.00 18.41 13.10
N GLU A 70 3.85 19.43 13.13
CA GLU A 70 3.42 20.82 13.33
C GLU A 70 2.76 21.44 12.09
N LYS A 71 3.05 20.89 10.90
CA LYS A 71 2.61 21.43 9.61
C LYS A 71 1.55 20.56 8.92
N CYS A 72 1.14 19.46 9.53
CA CYS A 72 0.16 18.56 8.93
C CYS A 72 -1.22 19.25 8.81
N PRO A 73 -2.02 18.90 7.81
CA PRO A 73 -3.35 19.48 7.65
C PRO A 73 -4.36 18.95 8.67
N GLY A 74 -5.32 19.80 9.06
CA GLY A 74 -6.53 19.41 9.79
C GLY A 74 -6.26 18.74 11.13
N GLY A 75 -6.93 17.61 11.38
CA GLY A 75 -6.82 16.86 12.63
C GLY A 75 -5.46 16.18 12.86
N ASP A 76 -4.54 16.25 11.89
CA ASP A 76 -3.20 15.67 12.01
C ASP A 76 -2.16 16.65 12.61
N VAL A 77 -2.53 17.92 12.84
CA VAL A 77 -1.68 18.91 13.54
C VAL A 77 -1.33 18.44 14.95
N ALA A 78 -0.07 18.62 15.35
CA ALA A 78 0.48 18.30 16.67
C ALA A 78 0.37 16.83 17.11
N ARG A 79 -0.04 15.93 16.20
CA ARG A 79 -0.01 14.48 16.43
C ARG A 79 1.40 13.94 16.25
N THR A 80 1.78 12.99 17.10
CA THR A 80 3.05 12.27 16.98
C THR A 80 3.12 11.55 15.64
N TYR A 81 4.30 11.52 15.01
CA TYR A 81 4.50 10.81 13.74
C TYR A 81 4.04 9.36 13.81
N GLU A 82 4.40 8.67 14.90
CA GLU A 82 3.85 7.37 15.22
C GLU A 82 2.33 7.48 15.44
N GLY A 83 1.58 6.76 14.61
CA GLY A 83 0.12 6.80 14.62
C GLY A 83 -0.51 7.66 13.51
N LEU A 84 0.26 8.43 12.75
CA LEU A 84 -0.26 9.15 11.59
C LEU A 84 -0.62 8.20 10.45
N THR A 85 -1.78 8.43 9.85
CA THR A 85 -2.14 7.83 8.57
C THR A 85 -1.53 8.68 7.47
N ILE A 86 -0.41 8.22 6.91
CA ILE A 86 0.33 8.96 5.89
C ILE A 86 -0.10 8.60 4.47
N ILE A 87 -0.63 7.40 4.23
CA ILE A 87 -1.17 7.01 2.92
C ILE A 87 -2.69 6.97 3.00
N LYS A 88 -3.38 7.70 2.13
CA LYS A 88 -4.85 7.84 2.14
C LYS A 88 -5.42 7.58 0.75
N ASN A 89 -6.66 7.08 0.68
CA ASN A 89 -7.48 6.96 -0.55
C ASN A 89 -6.87 6.13 -1.69
N MET A 90 -5.92 5.25 -1.40
CA MET A 90 -5.31 4.40 -2.43
C MET A 90 -6.33 3.36 -2.91
N LYS A 91 -6.38 3.11 -4.22
CA LYS A 91 -7.22 2.10 -4.83
C LYS A 91 -6.39 1.16 -5.70
N LYS A 92 -6.80 -0.10 -5.77
CA LYS A 92 -6.20 -1.06 -6.70
C LYS A 92 -6.63 -0.72 -8.13
N GLU A 93 -5.66 -0.47 -9.00
CA GLU A 93 -5.91 -0.27 -10.44
C GLU A 93 -5.75 -1.57 -11.22
N GLU A 94 -4.67 -2.28 -10.92
CA GLU A 94 -4.27 -3.51 -11.61
C GLU A 94 -3.77 -4.54 -10.59
N ARG A 95 -3.37 -5.72 -11.05
CA ARG A 95 -2.91 -6.82 -10.18
C ARG A 95 -1.84 -6.38 -9.17
N ASN A 96 -0.87 -5.58 -9.61
CA ASN A 96 0.28 -5.15 -8.80
C ASN A 96 0.41 -3.62 -8.69
N LYS A 97 -0.63 -2.85 -9.05
CA LYS A 97 -0.57 -1.39 -9.10
C LYS A 97 -1.74 -0.76 -8.36
N TYR A 98 -1.43 0.23 -7.55
CA TYR A 98 -2.36 0.99 -6.73
C TYR A 98 -2.11 2.47 -6.96
N SER A 99 -3.15 3.29 -7.04
CA SER A 99 -3.05 4.72 -7.33
C SER A 99 -4.21 5.52 -6.74
N GLY A 100 -4.30 6.80 -7.09
CA GLY A 100 -5.45 7.67 -6.83
C GLY A 100 -5.49 8.22 -5.40
N GLY A 101 -4.56 7.79 -4.57
CA GLY A 101 -4.41 8.26 -3.21
C GLY A 101 -3.33 9.33 -3.05
N THR A 102 -3.06 9.64 -1.78
CA THR A 102 -2.03 10.61 -1.39
C THR A 102 -1.06 10.00 -0.39
N ILE A 103 0.13 10.60 -0.31
CA ILE A 103 1.10 10.36 0.74
C ILE A 103 1.49 11.68 1.41
N LEU A 104 1.39 11.73 2.73
CA LEU A 104 1.76 12.84 3.59
C LEU A 104 3.21 12.67 4.06
N ASP A 105 4.01 13.71 3.89
CA ASP A 105 5.31 13.86 4.54
C ASP A 105 5.13 14.59 5.89
N PRO A 106 5.32 13.91 7.04
CA PRO A 106 5.15 14.52 8.36
C PRO A 106 6.19 15.60 8.70
N GLU A 107 7.33 15.63 8.00
CA GLU A 107 8.37 16.63 8.23
C GLU A 107 7.98 17.97 7.63
N THR A 108 7.48 17.95 6.40
CA THR A 108 7.10 19.16 5.67
C THR A 108 5.61 19.52 5.81
N GLY A 109 4.77 18.57 6.23
CA GLY A 109 3.31 18.68 6.24
C GLY A 109 2.69 18.62 4.85
N LYS A 110 3.47 18.32 3.81
CA LYS A 110 3.01 18.34 2.42
C LYS A 110 2.41 16.99 2.05
N GLU A 111 1.31 17.05 1.30
CA GLU A 111 0.71 15.88 0.66
C GLU A 111 1.07 15.81 -0.82
N TYR A 112 1.37 14.60 -1.28
CA TYR A 112 1.73 14.29 -2.66
C TYR A 112 0.75 13.27 -3.23
N SER A 113 0.50 13.30 -4.54
CA SER A 113 -0.19 12.19 -5.19
C SER A 113 0.64 10.92 -5.06
N CYS A 114 0.03 9.79 -4.74
CA CYS A 114 0.72 8.55 -4.45
C CYS A 114 0.34 7.43 -5.41
N SER A 115 1.33 6.66 -5.85
CA SER A 115 1.15 5.37 -6.48
C SER A 115 2.04 4.32 -5.83
N ILE A 116 1.57 3.09 -5.74
CA ILE A 116 2.31 1.97 -5.17
C ILE A 116 2.30 0.82 -6.18
N LYS A 117 3.48 0.30 -6.49
CA LYS A 117 3.65 -0.88 -7.32
C LYS A 117 4.27 -1.99 -6.50
N LEU A 118 3.66 -3.17 -6.53
CA LEU A 118 4.20 -4.35 -5.89
C LEU A 118 5.25 -5.02 -6.79
N VAL A 119 6.43 -5.26 -6.24
CA VAL A 119 7.59 -5.85 -6.91
C VAL A 119 7.94 -7.18 -6.21
N GLY A 120 7.36 -8.27 -6.70
CA GLY A 120 7.46 -9.58 -6.06
C GLY A 120 6.69 -9.64 -4.74
N TYR A 121 7.14 -10.48 -3.80
CA TYR A 121 6.45 -10.72 -2.53
C TYR A 121 6.90 -9.83 -1.37
N SER A 122 8.09 -9.24 -1.49
CA SER A 122 8.80 -8.61 -0.37
C SER A 122 9.19 -7.16 -0.60
N LYS A 123 8.78 -6.55 -1.73
CA LYS A 123 9.08 -5.15 -2.04
C LYS A 123 7.89 -4.42 -2.64
N ILE A 124 7.77 -3.14 -2.31
CA ILE A 124 6.91 -2.18 -3.01
C ILE A 124 7.73 -0.98 -3.46
N GLU A 125 7.40 -0.44 -4.62
CA GLU A 125 7.82 0.88 -5.07
C GLU A 125 6.73 1.88 -4.70
N VAL A 126 7.07 2.90 -3.93
CA VAL A 126 6.16 3.98 -3.51
C VAL A 126 6.61 5.26 -4.19
N THR A 127 5.73 5.82 -5.02
CA THR A 127 5.99 7.03 -5.78
C THR A 127 5.10 8.17 -5.32
N GLY A 128 5.71 9.24 -4.80
CA GLY A 128 5.05 10.51 -4.48
C GLY A 128 5.32 11.55 -5.56
N THR A 129 4.27 12.16 -6.11
CA THR A 129 4.35 13.16 -7.18
C THR A 129 3.80 14.51 -6.73
N ALA A 130 4.59 15.57 -6.88
CA ALA A 130 4.16 16.94 -6.63
C ALA A 130 3.27 17.44 -7.78
N GLN A 131 2.05 17.89 -7.46
CA GLN A 131 1.05 18.30 -8.47
C GLN A 131 1.52 19.47 -9.34
N ILE A 132 2.26 20.42 -8.77
CA ILE A 132 2.63 21.68 -9.44
C ILE A 132 3.73 21.46 -10.50
N TYR A 133 4.61 20.47 -10.28
CA TYR A 133 5.80 20.26 -11.10
C TYR A 133 5.81 18.92 -11.85
N LEU A 134 4.84 18.03 -11.58
CA LEU A 134 4.81 16.64 -12.07
C LEU A 134 6.10 15.85 -11.80
N LEU A 135 6.93 16.33 -10.87
CA LEU A 135 8.13 15.64 -10.44
C LEU A 135 7.74 14.59 -9.40
N GLY A 136 7.95 13.34 -9.77
CA GLY A 136 7.78 12.17 -8.91
C GLY A 136 9.09 11.72 -8.29
N LYS A 137 9.03 11.25 -7.04
CA LYS A 137 10.13 10.51 -6.40
C LYS A 137 9.64 9.12 -6.03
N THR A 138 10.40 8.12 -6.41
CA THR A 138 10.13 6.71 -6.09
C THR A 138 11.11 6.22 -5.04
N THR A 139 10.59 5.55 -4.01
CA THR A 139 11.37 4.82 -3.00
C THR A 139 10.97 3.36 -3.01
N THR A 140 11.90 2.46 -2.68
CA THR A 140 11.60 1.02 -2.58
C THR A 140 11.55 0.61 -1.13
N TRP A 141 10.39 0.14 -0.67
CA TRP A 141 10.19 -0.31 0.70
C TRP A 141 10.24 -1.83 0.75
N ALA A 142 10.91 -2.34 1.77
CA ALA A 142 10.99 -3.78 2.02
C ALA A 142 9.85 -4.22 2.94
N LYS A 143 9.35 -5.43 2.77
CA LYS A 143 8.36 -6.01 3.68
C LYS A 143 8.99 -6.18 5.05
N SER A 144 8.30 -5.68 6.08
CA SER A 144 8.68 -5.87 7.47
C SER A 144 7.97 -7.12 8.00
N SER A 145 8.74 -8.00 8.65
CA SER A 145 8.23 -9.14 9.42
C SER A 145 7.28 -8.71 10.52
#